data_AF-A0A2E8EX97-F1
#
_entry.id   AF-A0A2E8EX97-F1
#
_cell.length_a   1.000
_cell.length_b   1.000
_cell.length_c   1.000
_cell.angle_alpha   90.00
_cell.angle_beta   90.00
_cell.angle_gamma   90.00
#
_symmetry.space_group_name_H-M   'P 1'
#
loop_
_entity.id
_entity.type
_entity.pdbx_description
1 polymer ?
#
loop_
_entity_poly.entity_id
_entity_poly.type
_entity_poly.pdbx_seq_one_letter_code
_entity_poly.pdbx_strand_id
1 'polypeptide(L)'
;MDSGEVVISMGTLVGTDEVELKGNILTTHDGRPVATIKENTWYVSSKQWYRVKPQLLNQEQRAMERFYPSMQLTFDEKGTACWNGNIVTWSGKKYEVSLRYPPIFPYRAPPAYIVSPKIEQSRHIYPDGHLCLFHKDDKAWQINTTAATVMSWVSLWLHCYEAWLESGHWPRPEADQVVISPQY
;
A
#
# COMPACT_ATOMS: atom_id res chain seq x y z
N MET A 1 -13.84 1.12 -49.23
CA MET A 1 -14.77 2.00 -48.48
C MET A 1 -14.23 1.99 -47.07
N ASP A 2 -13.53 3.06 -46.72
CA ASP A 2 -12.75 3.17 -45.50
C ASP A 2 -13.71 3.36 -44.32
N SER A 3 -13.64 2.45 -43.34
CA SER A 3 -14.46 2.51 -42.13
C SER A 3 -13.80 3.46 -41.15
N GLY A 4 -14.07 4.77 -41.32
CA GLY A 4 -13.62 5.81 -40.39
C GLY A 4 -14.20 5.58 -39.00
N GLU A 5 -13.36 5.24 -38.04
CA GLU A 5 -13.75 5.15 -36.63
C GLU A 5 -14.00 6.54 -36.05
N VAL A 6 -15.15 6.69 -35.40
CA VAL A 6 -15.64 7.95 -34.85
C VAL A 6 -15.21 8.07 -33.39
N VAL A 7 -14.59 9.20 -33.01
CA VAL A 7 -14.30 9.53 -31.61
C VAL A 7 -15.23 10.65 -31.13
N ILE A 8 -15.94 10.42 -30.02
CA ILE A 8 -16.89 11.38 -29.45
C ILE A 8 -16.22 12.23 -28.37
N SER A 9 -16.33 13.56 -28.48
CA SER A 9 -16.07 14.50 -27.39
C SER A 9 -17.12 15.61 -27.39
N MET A 10 -17.78 15.85 -26.26
CA MET A 10 -18.71 16.97 -26.02
C MET A 10 -19.85 17.13 -27.05
N GLY A 11 -20.37 16.02 -27.58
CA GLY A 11 -21.57 16.00 -28.44
C GLY A 11 -21.34 16.29 -29.92
N THR A 12 -20.10 16.54 -30.35
CA THR A 12 -19.74 16.79 -31.76
C THR A 12 -18.94 15.62 -32.30
N LEU A 13 -19.32 15.11 -33.48
CA LEU A 13 -18.59 14.10 -34.23
C LEU A 13 -17.48 14.79 -35.04
N VAL A 14 -16.22 14.40 -34.84
CA VAL A 14 -15.08 14.90 -35.59
C VAL A 14 -14.47 13.72 -36.36
N GLY A 15 -14.24 13.91 -37.67
CA GLY A 15 -13.64 12.89 -38.53
C GLY A 15 -12.15 12.66 -38.22
N THR A 16 -11.65 11.46 -38.48
CA THR A 16 -10.23 11.13 -38.25
C THR A 16 -9.26 11.90 -39.14
N ASP A 17 -9.75 12.41 -40.26
CA ASP A 17 -9.05 13.29 -41.21
C ASP A 17 -8.92 14.74 -40.70
N GLU A 18 -9.75 15.14 -39.74
CA GLU A 18 -9.78 16.50 -39.18
C GLU A 18 -8.88 16.66 -37.94
N VAL A 19 -8.22 15.59 -37.50
CA VAL A 19 -7.40 15.57 -36.28
C VAL A 19 -5.95 15.17 -36.55
N GLU A 20 -5.06 15.74 -35.75
CA GLU A 20 -3.64 15.44 -35.68
C GLU A 20 -3.28 15.00 -34.24
N LEU A 21 -2.36 14.04 -34.11
CA LEU A 21 -1.80 13.64 -32.83
C LEU A 21 -0.59 14.51 -32.47
N LYS A 22 -0.74 15.34 -31.43
CA LYS A 22 0.37 16.10 -30.81
C LYS A 22 0.73 15.48 -29.47
N GLY A 23 1.81 14.71 -29.44
CA GLY A 23 2.19 13.95 -28.25
C GLY A 23 1.14 12.88 -27.93
N ASN A 24 0.40 13.07 -26.84
CA ASN A 24 -0.68 12.19 -26.41
C ASN A 24 -2.08 12.82 -26.54
N ILE A 25 -2.21 13.95 -27.23
CA ILE A 25 -3.47 14.67 -27.42
C ILE A 25 -3.84 14.69 -28.89
N LEU A 26 -5.03 14.19 -29.22
CA LEU A 26 -5.68 14.41 -30.50
C LEU A 26 -6.23 15.82 -30.52
N THR A 27 -5.78 16.59 -31.50
CA THR A 27 -6.14 18.00 -31.68
C THR A 27 -6.67 18.17 -33.10
N THR A 28 -7.74 18.93 -33.29
CA THR A 28 -8.15 19.34 -34.63
C THR A 28 -7.11 20.22 -35.30
N HIS A 29 -7.15 20.35 -36.64
CA HIS A 29 -6.25 21.26 -37.38
C HIS A 29 -6.36 22.73 -36.94
N ASP A 30 -7.53 23.16 -36.45
CA ASP A 30 -7.75 24.50 -35.87
C ASP A 30 -7.29 24.61 -34.40
N GLY A 31 -6.64 23.58 -33.85
CA GLY A 31 -5.96 23.61 -32.57
C GLY A 31 -6.81 23.25 -31.36
N ARG A 32 -8.03 22.72 -31.54
CA ARG A 32 -8.91 22.33 -30.43
C ARG A 32 -8.62 20.91 -29.97
N PRO A 33 -8.46 20.66 -28.65
CA PRO A 33 -8.25 19.32 -28.14
C PRO A 33 -9.54 18.49 -28.26
N VAL A 34 -9.44 17.31 -28.87
CA VAL A 34 -10.55 16.37 -29.06
C VAL A 34 -10.52 15.28 -27.99
N ALA A 35 -9.37 14.63 -27.82
CA ALA A 35 -9.19 13.55 -26.85
C ALA A 35 -7.74 13.44 -26.40
N THR A 36 -7.51 12.87 -25.21
CA THR A 36 -6.18 12.49 -24.74
C THR A 36 -6.02 10.98 -24.84
N ILE A 37 -5.09 10.52 -25.66
CA ILE A 37 -4.66 9.12 -25.70
C ILE A 37 -3.86 8.89 -24.42
N LYS A 38 -4.48 8.25 -23.43
CA LYS A 38 -3.73 7.76 -22.27
C LYS A 38 -2.82 6.64 -22.75
N GLU A 39 -1.55 6.65 -22.34
CA GLU A 39 -0.72 5.46 -22.45
C GLU A 39 -1.46 4.33 -21.75
N ASN A 40 -1.89 3.35 -22.53
CA ASN A 40 -2.66 2.27 -21.96
C ASN A 40 -1.72 1.37 -21.18
N THR A 41 -1.89 1.33 -19.86
CA THR A 41 -1.21 0.36 -18.98
C THR A 41 -1.99 -0.96 -18.99
N TRP A 42 -2.28 -1.50 -20.17
CA TRP A 42 -2.95 -2.79 -20.31
C TRP A 42 -2.14 -3.87 -19.56
N TYR A 43 -2.83 -4.76 -18.83
CA TYR A 43 -2.27 -5.93 -18.13
C TYR A 43 -1.38 -5.69 -16.90
N VAL A 44 -1.34 -4.49 -16.33
CA VAL A 44 -0.64 -4.30 -15.03
C VAL A 44 -1.39 -5.06 -13.93
N SER A 45 -0.70 -6.01 -13.31
CA SER A 45 -1.20 -6.75 -12.15
C SER A 45 -1.63 -5.77 -11.05
N SER A 46 -2.75 -6.05 -10.37
CA SER A 46 -3.21 -5.24 -9.23
C SER A 46 -2.18 -5.15 -8.09
N LYS A 47 -1.28 -6.13 -7.99
CA LYS A 47 -0.10 -6.08 -7.08
C LYS A 47 0.86 -4.94 -7.39
N GLN A 48 0.90 -4.52 -8.64
CA GLN A 48 1.75 -3.45 -9.16
C GLN A 48 1.00 -2.11 -9.22
N TRP A 49 0.11 -1.85 -8.27
CA TRP A 49 -0.70 -0.61 -8.19
C TRP A 49 0.13 0.67 -8.36
N TYR A 50 1.39 0.65 -7.93
CA TYR A 50 2.32 1.77 -8.00
C TYR A 50 2.67 2.18 -9.43
N ARG A 51 2.56 1.28 -10.41
CA ARG A 51 2.77 1.58 -11.83
C ARG A 51 1.64 2.42 -12.42
N VAL A 52 0.43 2.28 -11.89
CA VAL A 52 -0.79 2.98 -12.35
C VAL A 52 -1.22 4.11 -11.42
N LYS A 53 -0.62 4.21 -10.22
CA LYS A 53 -0.89 5.26 -9.22
C LYS A 53 0.44 5.87 -8.71
N PRO A 54 1.24 6.53 -9.57
CA PRO A 54 2.56 7.05 -9.20
C PRO A 54 2.51 8.13 -8.10
N GLN A 55 1.44 8.95 -8.06
CA GLN A 55 1.28 9.94 -6.99
C GLN A 55 1.09 9.30 -5.62
N LEU A 56 0.34 8.19 -5.56
CA LEU A 56 0.14 7.44 -4.33
C LEU A 56 1.46 6.79 -3.87
N LEU A 57 2.26 6.24 -4.80
CA LEU A 57 3.58 5.73 -4.48
C LEU A 57 4.48 6.84 -3.91
N ASN A 58 4.48 8.02 -4.53
CA ASN A 58 5.28 9.14 -4.07
C ASN A 58 4.88 9.61 -2.66
N GLN A 59 3.58 9.62 -2.35
CA GLN A 59 3.08 9.91 -1.00
C GLN A 59 3.59 8.90 0.03
N GLU A 60 3.53 7.60 -0.29
CA GLU A 60 4.05 6.54 0.56
C GLU A 60 5.55 6.69 0.81
N GLN A 61 6.34 6.92 -0.25
CA GLN A 61 7.79 7.10 -0.17
C GLN A 61 8.16 8.31 0.69
N ARG A 62 7.55 9.48 0.45
CA ARG A 62 7.80 10.69 1.25
C ARG A 62 7.50 10.50 2.74
N ALA A 63 6.41 9.80 3.05
CA ALA A 63 6.05 9.52 4.44
C ALA A 63 7.07 8.57 5.09
N MET A 64 7.42 7.48 4.40
CA MET A 64 8.38 6.49 4.91
C MET A 64 9.79 7.06 5.03
N GLU A 65 10.28 7.82 4.05
CA GLU A 65 11.58 8.50 4.11
C GLU A 65 11.65 9.47 5.31
N ARG A 66 10.56 10.17 5.62
CA ARG A 66 10.52 11.13 6.73
C ARG A 66 10.53 10.47 8.09
N PHE A 67 9.76 9.40 8.28
CA PHE A 67 9.51 8.83 9.61
C PHE A 67 10.25 7.52 9.89
N TYR A 68 10.62 6.78 8.83
CA TYR A 68 11.28 5.48 8.89
C TYR A 68 12.39 5.38 7.83
N PRO A 69 13.39 6.29 7.82
CA PRO A 69 14.41 6.37 6.77
C PRO A 69 15.31 5.13 6.63
N SER A 70 15.32 4.24 7.62
CA SER A 70 16.06 2.97 7.57
C SER A 70 15.29 1.85 6.85
N MET A 71 14.00 2.04 6.58
CA MET A 71 13.17 1.09 5.85
C MET A 71 13.41 1.22 4.35
N GLN A 72 13.44 0.09 3.65
CA GLN A 72 13.68 0.02 2.22
C GLN A 72 12.45 -0.48 1.50
N LEU A 73 12.08 0.21 0.42
CA LEU A 73 11.06 -0.25 -0.50
C LEU A 73 11.66 -1.29 -1.43
N THR A 74 11.16 -2.51 -1.38
CA THR A 74 11.53 -3.61 -2.28
C THR A 74 10.29 -4.17 -2.97
N PHE A 75 10.49 -5.06 -3.93
CA PHE A 75 9.42 -5.72 -4.66
C PHE A 75 9.65 -7.23 -4.63
N ASP A 76 8.62 -8.01 -4.31
CA ASP A 76 8.72 -9.47 -4.37
C ASP A 76 8.71 -10.00 -5.82
N GLU A 77 8.89 -11.31 -6.01
CA GLU A 77 8.88 -11.95 -7.33
C GLU A 77 7.59 -11.70 -8.15
N LYS A 78 6.49 -11.40 -7.46
CA LYS A 78 5.17 -11.12 -8.06
C LYS A 78 4.97 -9.61 -8.29
N GLY A 79 5.99 -8.79 -8.03
CA GLY A 79 5.96 -7.35 -8.11
C GLY A 79 5.14 -6.68 -7.00
N THR A 80 4.91 -7.34 -5.87
CA THR A 80 4.26 -6.73 -4.71
C THR A 80 5.23 -5.79 -4.03
N ALA A 81 4.87 -4.52 -3.88
CA ALA A 81 5.64 -3.57 -3.10
C ALA A 81 5.68 -3.95 -1.62
N CYS A 82 6.85 -3.88 -1.00
CA CYS A 82 7.09 -4.21 0.41
C CYS A 82 8.03 -3.18 1.05
N TRP A 83 7.73 -2.73 2.25
CA TRP A 83 8.69 -2.04 3.10
C TRP A 83 9.37 -3.03 4.03
N ASN A 84 10.69 -3.09 4.01
CA ASN A 84 11.48 -4.00 4.85
C ASN A 84 12.56 -3.24 5.59
N GLY A 85 12.82 -3.61 6.84
CA GLY A 85 13.86 -2.98 7.63
C GLY A 85 13.69 -3.30 9.10
N ASN A 86 14.40 -2.55 9.94
CA ASN A 86 14.46 -2.83 11.36
C ASN A 86 13.73 -1.76 12.17
N ILE A 87 12.97 -2.20 13.17
CA ILE A 87 12.47 -1.38 14.26
C ILE A 87 13.25 -1.76 15.51
N VAL A 88 13.79 -0.76 16.21
CA VAL A 88 14.40 -0.93 17.52
C VAL A 88 13.44 -0.38 18.55
N THR A 89 13.05 -1.20 19.52
CA THR A 89 12.14 -0.82 20.60
C THR A 89 12.90 -0.09 21.72
N TRP A 90 12.18 0.48 22.68
CA TRP A 90 12.77 1.21 23.80
C TRP A 90 13.66 0.32 24.67
N SER A 91 13.37 -0.99 24.72
CA SER A 91 14.16 -2.00 25.43
C SER A 91 15.49 -2.33 24.73
N GLY A 92 15.74 -1.75 23.54
CA GLY A 92 16.91 -2.02 22.72
C GLY A 92 16.80 -3.29 21.87
N LYS A 93 15.68 -4.03 21.95
CA LYS A 93 15.44 -5.18 21.07
C LYS A 93 15.20 -4.72 19.64
N LYS A 94 15.72 -5.51 18.72
CA LYS A 94 15.65 -5.24 17.27
C LYS A 94 14.74 -6.26 16.60
N TYR A 95 13.79 -5.76 15.83
CA TYR A 95 12.84 -6.55 15.05
C TYR A 95 12.99 -6.20 13.57
N GLU A 96 13.25 -7.20 12.75
CA GLU A 96 13.08 -7.12 11.30
C GLU A 96 11.59 -7.18 10.98
N VAL A 97 11.10 -6.16 10.28
CA VAL A 97 9.69 -5.96 9.95
C VAL A 97 9.54 -5.94 8.44
N SER A 98 8.49 -6.60 7.96
CA SER A 98 8.05 -6.53 6.56
C SER A 98 6.60 -6.07 6.52
N LEU A 99 6.33 -4.99 5.78
CA LEU A 99 4.99 -4.51 5.49
C LEU A 99 4.73 -4.69 4.00
N ARG A 100 3.66 -5.42 3.65
CA ARG A 100 3.37 -5.82 2.27
C ARG A 100 2.10 -5.14 1.78
N TYR A 101 2.16 -4.43 0.66
CA TYR A 101 0.97 -3.80 0.09
C TYR A 101 0.02 -4.85 -0.51
N PRO A 102 -1.30 -4.77 -0.24
CA PRO A 102 -2.26 -5.70 -0.82
C PRO A 102 -2.57 -5.31 -2.28
N PRO A 103 -3.07 -6.25 -3.10
CA PRO A 103 -3.44 -5.96 -4.49
C PRO A 103 -4.52 -4.88 -4.64
N ILE A 104 -5.33 -4.64 -3.61
CA ILE A 104 -6.42 -3.65 -3.61
C ILE A 104 -6.05 -2.35 -2.88
N PHE A 105 -4.76 -2.07 -2.70
CA PHE A 105 -4.30 -0.81 -2.09
C PHE A 105 -4.80 0.42 -2.88
N PRO A 106 -5.29 1.50 -2.23
CA PRO A 106 -5.30 1.79 -0.79
C PRO A 106 -6.59 1.39 -0.04
N TYR A 107 -7.47 0.59 -0.64
CA TYR A 107 -8.76 0.23 -0.02
C TYR A 107 -8.64 -0.79 1.11
N ARG A 108 -7.47 -1.42 1.27
CA ARG A 108 -7.13 -2.26 2.40
C ARG A 108 -5.75 -1.86 2.92
N ALA A 109 -5.60 -1.84 4.24
CA ALA A 109 -4.32 -1.59 4.88
C ALA A 109 -3.30 -2.68 4.53
N PRO A 110 -2.01 -2.33 4.42
CA PRO A 110 -0.96 -3.31 4.28
C PRO A 110 -0.76 -4.13 5.56
N PRO A 111 -0.84 -5.47 5.52
CA PRO A 111 -0.43 -6.30 6.64
C PRO A 111 1.07 -6.11 6.94
N ALA A 112 1.41 -6.14 8.22
CA ALA A 112 2.77 -6.08 8.72
C ALA A 112 3.13 -7.38 9.44
N TYR A 113 4.37 -7.82 9.27
CA TYR A 113 4.90 -9.08 9.77
C TYR A 113 6.21 -8.82 10.50
N ILE A 114 6.44 -9.56 11.58
CA ILE A 114 7.77 -9.65 12.20
C ILE A 114 8.50 -10.83 11.55
N VAL A 115 9.55 -10.51 10.81
CA VAL A 115 10.39 -11.49 10.09
C VAL A 115 11.36 -12.15 11.06
N SER A 116 11.99 -11.36 11.92
CA SER A 116 12.99 -11.82 12.88
C SER A 116 13.07 -10.89 14.11
N PRO A 117 13.16 -11.42 15.34
CA PRO A 117 12.89 -12.81 15.70
C PRO A 117 11.42 -13.14 15.45
N LYS A 118 11.14 -14.37 15.01
CA LYS A 118 9.77 -14.86 14.84
C LYS A 118 9.03 -14.81 16.18
N ILE A 119 7.78 -14.36 16.15
CA ILE A 119 6.89 -14.34 17.31
C ILE A 119 6.26 -15.74 17.44
N GLU A 120 6.69 -16.53 18.43
CA GLU A 120 6.20 -17.91 18.61
C GLU A 120 4.74 -17.97 19.08
N GLN A 121 4.37 -17.00 19.92
CA GLN A 121 3.01 -16.85 20.43
C GLN A 121 2.78 -15.39 20.82
N SER A 122 1.58 -14.87 20.57
CA SER A 122 1.17 -13.57 21.07
C SER A 122 -0.35 -13.44 21.07
N ARG A 123 -0.85 -12.48 21.85
CA ARG A 123 -2.14 -11.84 21.56
C ARG A 123 -2.00 -10.93 20.34
N HIS A 124 -3.12 -10.59 19.71
CA HIS A 124 -3.14 -9.62 18.59
C HIS A 124 -2.21 -9.97 17.41
N ILE A 125 -2.12 -11.24 17.06
CA ILE A 125 -1.44 -11.73 15.86
C ILE A 125 -2.35 -12.74 15.16
N TYR A 126 -2.40 -12.74 13.84
CA TYR A 126 -3.21 -13.69 13.08
C TYR A 126 -2.45 -15.00 12.82
N PRO A 127 -3.16 -16.10 12.51
CA PRO A 127 -2.52 -17.40 12.27
C PRO A 127 -1.47 -17.43 11.16
N ASP A 128 -1.54 -16.54 10.16
CA ASP A 128 -0.55 -16.37 9.09
C ASP A 128 0.61 -15.41 9.48
N GLY A 129 0.65 -14.95 10.74
CA GLY A 129 1.75 -14.19 11.31
C GLY A 129 1.70 -12.68 11.11
N HIS A 130 0.67 -12.13 10.43
CA HIS A 130 0.53 -10.68 10.40
C HIS A 130 -0.06 -10.14 11.70
N LEU A 131 0.35 -8.93 12.06
CA LEU A 131 -0.08 -8.29 13.30
C LEU A 131 -1.53 -7.81 13.20
N CYS A 132 -2.29 -7.97 14.30
CA CYS A 132 -3.57 -7.30 14.49
C CYS A 132 -3.30 -5.91 15.09
N LEU A 133 -3.33 -4.89 14.23
CA LEU A 133 -2.97 -3.52 14.61
C LEU A 133 -4.16 -2.65 15.00
N PHE A 134 -5.35 -2.94 14.47
CA PHE A 134 -6.60 -2.23 14.72
C PHE A 134 -7.78 -3.11 14.33
N HIS A 135 -8.97 -2.85 14.86
CA HIS A 135 -10.19 -3.52 14.44
C HIS A 135 -10.76 -2.86 13.17
N LYS A 136 -11.36 -3.65 12.28
CA LYS A 136 -11.91 -3.17 11.01
C LYS A 136 -12.95 -2.05 11.19
N ASP A 137 -13.68 -2.07 12.30
CA ASP A 137 -14.75 -1.10 12.60
C ASP A 137 -14.23 0.16 13.29
N ASP A 138 -12.95 0.20 13.70
CA ASP A 138 -12.32 1.38 14.31
C ASP A 138 -12.09 2.50 13.28
N LYS A 139 -12.22 2.20 11.98
CA LYS A 139 -11.95 3.12 10.88
C LYS A 139 -10.55 3.76 10.94
N ALA A 140 -9.61 3.10 11.62
CA ALA A 140 -8.23 3.58 11.81
C ALA A 140 -7.50 3.72 10.46
N TRP A 141 -7.71 2.78 9.55
CA TRP A 141 -7.22 2.87 8.17
C TRP A 141 -8.20 3.64 7.29
N GLN A 142 -7.68 4.65 6.59
CA GLN A 142 -8.37 5.40 5.55
C GLN A 142 -7.52 5.39 4.28
N ILE A 143 -8.11 5.71 3.13
CA ILE A 143 -7.41 5.68 1.82
C ILE A 143 -6.23 6.66 1.72
N ASN A 144 -6.15 7.64 2.63
CA ASN A 144 -5.06 8.61 2.75
C ASN A 144 -4.07 8.28 3.88
N THR A 145 -4.32 7.23 4.66
CA THR A 145 -3.38 6.70 5.65
C THR A 145 -2.20 6.08 4.91
N THR A 146 -1.00 6.25 5.45
CA THR A 146 0.25 5.78 4.82
C THR A 146 0.87 4.61 5.58
N ALA A 147 1.77 3.87 4.92
CA ALA A 147 2.58 2.83 5.54
C ALA A 147 3.38 3.35 6.75
N ALA A 148 3.79 4.62 6.76
CA ALA A 148 4.44 5.22 7.91
C ALA A 148 3.55 5.22 9.16
N THR A 149 2.24 5.44 9.00
CA THR A 149 1.27 5.34 10.11
C THR A 149 1.14 3.90 10.59
N VAL A 150 1.09 2.94 9.65
CA VAL A 150 1.05 1.51 9.98
C VAL A 150 2.31 1.10 10.74
N MET A 151 3.50 1.58 10.34
CA MET A 151 4.74 1.33 11.08
C MET A 151 4.71 1.91 12.49
N SER A 152 4.05 3.06 12.71
CA SER A 152 3.85 3.59 14.06
C SER A 152 2.96 2.66 14.91
N TRP A 153 1.93 2.06 14.32
CA TRP A 153 1.14 1.02 14.99
C TRP A 153 1.95 -0.25 15.25
N VAL A 154 2.83 -0.66 14.33
CA VAL A 154 3.75 -1.80 14.55
C VAL A 154 4.69 -1.52 15.72
N SER A 155 5.29 -0.33 15.79
CA SER A 155 6.14 0.07 16.93
C SER A 155 5.37 0.02 18.25
N LEU A 156 4.14 0.55 18.28
CA LEU A 156 3.28 0.47 19.46
C LEU A 156 2.94 -0.98 19.83
N TRP A 157 2.61 -1.81 18.84
CA TRP A 157 2.31 -3.23 19.04
C TRP A 157 3.51 -3.95 19.66
N LEU A 158 4.73 -3.71 19.18
CA LEU A 158 5.96 -4.29 19.72
C LEU A 158 6.20 -3.88 21.18
N HIS A 159 5.93 -2.64 21.55
CA HIS A 159 5.98 -2.22 22.95
C HIS A 159 4.95 -2.93 23.83
N CYS A 160 3.73 -3.11 23.33
CA CYS A 160 2.69 -3.84 24.05
C CYS A 160 3.05 -5.32 24.21
N TYR A 161 3.62 -5.93 23.15
CA TYR A 161 4.12 -7.29 23.17
C TYR A 161 5.24 -7.49 24.19
N GLU A 162 6.24 -6.59 24.22
CA GLU A 162 7.31 -6.66 25.22
C GLU A 162 6.80 -6.52 26.66
N ALA A 163 5.90 -5.57 26.90
CA ALA A 163 5.27 -5.40 28.21
C ALA A 163 4.43 -6.63 28.62
N TRP A 164 3.76 -7.26 27.66
CA TRP A 164 3.01 -8.49 27.89
C TRP A 164 3.92 -9.68 28.22
N LEU A 165 5.04 -9.82 27.52
CA LEU A 165 6.04 -10.85 27.86
C LEU A 165 6.59 -10.68 29.28
N GLU A 166 6.76 -9.44 29.74
CA GLU A 166 7.31 -9.13 31.07
C GLU A 166 6.27 -9.32 32.18
N SER A 167 5.05 -8.83 31.98
CA SER A 167 4.02 -8.76 33.03
C SER A 167 2.92 -9.82 32.95
N GLY A 168 2.79 -10.50 31.81
CA GLY A 168 1.63 -11.33 31.48
C GLY A 168 0.36 -10.54 31.15
N HIS A 169 0.38 -9.20 31.24
CA HIS A 169 -0.76 -8.32 31.00
C HIS A 169 -0.55 -7.47 29.74
N TRP A 170 -1.55 -7.47 28.85
CA TRP A 170 -1.52 -6.61 27.67
C TRP A 170 -1.93 -5.18 28.07
N PRO A 171 -1.09 -4.15 27.81
CA PRO A 171 -1.27 -2.81 28.39
C PRO A 171 -2.34 -1.95 27.70
N ARG A 172 -3.10 -2.50 26.76
CA ARG A 172 -4.13 -1.79 25.98
C ARG A 172 -5.47 -2.51 26.08
N PRO A 173 -6.60 -1.81 25.90
CA PRO A 173 -7.90 -2.45 25.81
C PRO A 173 -7.93 -3.50 24.70
N GLU A 174 -8.47 -4.67 25.03
CA GLU A 174 -8.62 -5.81 24.12
C GLU A 174 -10.06 -6.33 24.21
N ALA A 175 -10.63 -6.79 23.09
CA ALA A 175 -11.98 -7.38 23.06
C ALA A 175 -11.98 -8.83 23.58
N ASP A 176 -10.85 -9.52 23.41
CA ASP A 176 -10.59 -10.87 23.90
C ASP A 176 -9.10 -11.01 24.26
N GLN A 177 -8.77 -12.12 24.94
CA GLN A 177 -7.41 -12.41 25.41
C GLN A 177 -6.79 -13.60 24.67
N VAL A 178 -7.22 -13.87 23.42
CA VAL A 178 -6.83 -15.06 22.68
C VAL A 178 -5.35 -15.00 22.35
N VAL A 179 -4.61 -16.05 22.72
CA VAL A 179 -3.20 -16.24 22.36
C VAL A 179 -3.13 -17.14 21.13
N ILE A 180 -2.41 -16.69 20.12
CA ILE A 180 -2.23 -17.39 18.85
C ILE A 180 -0.74 -17.72 18.67
N SER A 181 -0.47 -18.95 18.24
CA SER A 181 0.83 -19.37 17.72
C SER A 181 0.78 -19.36 16.19
N PRO A 182 1.42 -18.39 15.51
CA PRO A 182 1.37 -18.29 14.06
C PRO A 182 2.04 -19.47 13.36
N GLN A 183 1.50 -19.83 12.19
CA GLN A 183 2.07 -20.77 11.25
C GLN A 183 2.74 -19.97 10.13
N TYR A 184 4.06 -19.88 10.19
CA TYR A 184 4.89 -19.12 9.26
C TYR A 184 5.15 -19.81 7.92
#